data_AF-A0A1I5ZJN0-F1
#
_entry.id   AF-A0A1I5ZJN0-F1
#
_cell.length_a   1.000
_cell.length_b   1.000
_cell.length_c   1.000
_cell.angle_alpha   90.00
_cell.angle_beta   90.00
_cell.angle_gamma   90.00
#
_symmetry.space_group_name_H-M   'P 1'
#
loop_
_entity.id
_entity.type
_entity.pdbx_description
1 polymer ?
#
loop_
_entity_poly.entity_id
_entity_poly.type
_entity_poly.pdbx_seq_one_letter_code
_entity_poly.pdbx_strand_id
1 'polypeptide(L)'
;MLGIGIGSKTSTGGTVVEGNAGIVFDGLVASSIGHKATCPACKKGSGPIVAVGSREIHLPAGPAARAGDYIDCGCPPGSNVLLAQGTITVGSEAMSGRGSGILTSGSNPANDSISADPGAPVRPASIQADHMDLRSELLRSTPTNMPSQPQAKPRYKWQIGTNQYTIRQAAYLPVEGVGVNGTYFIKGSLALNDGRLFISAMGFTAATRVGRTHFNAAITVSLNGREIHNAALEIGRDPGLWPADGYAPIGSVSIDLPEPESTDQASITIRGGYIYSAPEGRAVPLPPTGSITLPLETVEEQ
;
A
#
# COMPACT_ATOMS: atom_id res chain seq x y z
N MET A 1 0.60 -12.41 -15.93
CA MET A 1 1.80 -11.58 -15.71
C MET A 1 1.45 -10.20 -16.25
N LEU A 2 1.45 -9.15 -15.43
CA LEU A 2 0.95 -7.83 -15.86
C LEU A 2 2.00 -7.16 -16.76
N GLY A 3 1.75 -7.17 -18.09
CA GLY A 3 2.66 -6.57 -19.07
C GLY A 3 2.66 -5.04 -19.02
N ILE A 4 3.84 -4.43 -19.15
CA ILE A 4 3.97 -3.00 -19.47
C ILE A 4 4.28 -2.86 -20.96
N GLY A 5 3.58 -1.97 -21.64
CA GLY A 5 3.75 -1.71 -23.06
C GLY A 5 3.41 -0.29 -23.48
N ILE A 6 3.46 -0.01 -24.79
CA ILE A 6 3.04 1.28 -25.34
C ILE A 6 1.59 1.58 -24.93
N GLY A 7 1.34 2.81 -24.45
CA GLY A 7 0.07 3.22 -23.85
C GLY A 7 -0.05 2.95 -22.35
N SER A 8 0.92 2.27 -21.73
CA SER A 8 0.88 2.01 -20.29
C SER A 8 0.94 3.28 -19.45
N LYS A 9 0.13 3.35 -18.39
CA LYS A 9 -0.06 4.58 -17.58
C LYS A 9 1.01 4.71 -16.49
N THR A 10 1.32 5.95 -16.14
CA THR A 10 2.21 6.28 -15.02
C THR A 10 1.46 7.01 -13.90
N SER A 11 2.01 7.00 -12.68
CA SER A 11 1.41 7.64 -11.50
C SER A 11 1.20 9.15 -11.64
N THR A 12 1.96 9.83 -12.50
CA THR A 12 1.77 11.27 -12.82
C THR A 12 0.75 11.52 -13.93
N GLY A 13 0.08 10.50 -14.46
CA GLY A 13 -0.85 10.60 -15.59
C GLY A 13 -0.19 10.55 -16.98
N GLY A 14 1.13 10.33 -17.03
CA GLY A 14 1.86 10.09 -18.28
C GLY A 14 1.61 8.70 -18.88
N THR A 15 2.22 8.46 -20.04
CA THR A 15 2.10 7.22 -20.82
C THR A 15 3.44 6.75 -21.37
N VAL A 16 3.66 5.44 -21.40
CA VAL A 16 4.74 4.80 -22.17
C VAL A 16 4.51 5.01 -23.68
N VAL A 17 5.57 5.40 -24.39
CA VAL A 17 5.53 5.74 -25.82
C VAL A 17 6.46 4.89 -26.69
N GLU A 18 7.34 4.08 -26.09
CA GLU A 18 8.31 3.23 -26.80
C GLU A 18 8.19 1.76 -26.36
N GLY A 19 8.33 0.83 -27.32
CA GLY A 19 8.09 -0.61 -27.14
C GLY A 19 8.86 -1.46 -28.16
N ASN A 20 9.00 -2.75 -27.87
CA ASN A 20 9.68 -3.72 -28.73
C ASN A 20 8.75 -4.12 -29.88
N ALA A 21 9.07 -3.69 -31.10
CA ALA A 21 8.26 -4.01 -32.27
C ALA A 21 8.06 -5.53 -32.43
N GLY A 22 6.81 -5.95 -32.66
CA GLY A 22 6.45 -7.36 -32.85
C GLY A 22 6.29 -8.20 -31.58
N ILE A 23 6.58 -7.66 -30.38
CA ILE A 23 6.34 -8.36 -29.10
C ILE A 23 5.16 -7.71 -28.38
N VAL A 24 4.17 -8.52 -28.01
CA VAL A 24 2.92 -8.05 -27.40
C VAL A 24 2.67 -8.80 -26.09
N PHE A 25 2.39 -8.05 -25.02
CA PHE A 25 1.87 -8.57 -23.75
C PHE A 25 0.49 -7.96 -23.50
N ASP A 26 -0.51 -8.80 -23.20
CA ASP A 26 -1.88 -8.38 -22.87
C ASP A 26 -2.51 -7.39 -23.90
N GLY A 27 -2.13 -7.50 -25.17
CA GLY A 27 -2.58 -6.61 -26.26
C GLY A 27 -1.75 -5.33 -26.45
N LEU A 28 -0.78 -5.04 -25.58
CA LEU A 28 0.11 -3.88 -25.66
C LEU A 28 1.51 -4.26 -26.17
N VAL A 29 2.13 -3.39 -26.99
CA VAL A 29 3.50 -3.61 -27.49
C VAL A 29 4.50 -3.51 -26.34
N ALA A 30 5.16 -4.63 -26.00
CA ALA A 30 5.90 -4.80 -24.76
C ALA A 30 7.12 -3.87 -24.62
N SER A 31 7.27 -3.19 -23.48
CA SER A 31 8.32 -2.20 -23.25
C SER A 31 9.48 -2.74 -22.40
N SER A 32 10.67 -2.18 -22.62
CA SER A 32 11.89 -2.51 -21.87
C SER A 32 12.34 -1.36 -20.98
N ILE A 33 13.19 -1.68 -20.01
CA ILE A 33 14.02 -0.69 -19.31
C ILE A 33 14.81 0.11 -20.34
N GLY A 34 14.85 1.44 -20.19
CA GLY A 34 15.44 2.37 -21.15
C GLY A 34 14.45 3.02 -22.13
N HIS A 35 13.31 2.38 -22.42
CA HIS A 35 12.25 2.97 -23.26
C HIS A 35 11.59 4.18 -22.58
N LYS A 36 11.11 5.14 -23.36
CA LYS A 36 10.51 6.38 -22.84
C LYS A 36 9.05 6.24 -22.39
N ALA A 37 8.75 6.99 -21.34
CA ALA A 37 7.40 7.39 -20.96
C ALA A 37 7.32 8.92 -20.78
N THR A 38 6.14 9.47 -21.00
CA THR A 38 5.85 10.89 -20.75
C THR A 38 5.60 11.15 -19.26
N CYS A 39 5.71 12.41 -18.85
CA CYS A 39 5.40 12.88 -17.51
C CYS A 39 4.87 14.32 -17.57
N PRO A 40 3.56 14.55 -17.40
CA PRO A 40 2.99 15.90 -17.42
C PRO A 40 3.32 16.71 -16.15
N ALA A 41 3.81 16.06 -15.08
CA ALA A 41 4.13 16.71 -13.81
C ALA A 41 5.48 17.47 -13.79
N CYS A 42 6.29 17.39 -14.86
CA CYS A 42 7.63 17.99 -14.89
C CYS A 42 7.91 18.75 -16.19
N LYS A 43 8.79 19.76 -16.11
CA LYS A 43 9.20 20.57 -17.28
C LYS A 43 9.94 19.79 -18.37
N LYS A 44 10.61 18.67 -18.02
CA LYS A 44 11.32 17.80 -18.97
C LYS A 44 10.36 16.92 -19.79
N GLY A 45 9.11 16.74 -19.33
CA GLY A 45 8.00 16.14 -20.10
C GLY A 45 8.08 14.64 -20.40
N SER A 46 9.27 14.02 -20.34
CA SER A 46 9.50 12.60 -20.59
C SER A 46 10.82 12.09 -20.01
N GLY A 47 10.95 10.77 -19.88
CA GLY A 47 12.18 10.12 -19.42
C GLY A 47 12.20 8.62 -19.73
N PRO A 48 13.38 7.97 -19.65
CA PRO A 48 13.47 6.52 -19.78
C PRO A 48 12.89 5.81 -18.54
N ILE A 49 12.37 4.60 -18.75
CA ILE A 49 11.97 3.68 -17.70
C ILE A 49 13.23 3.12 -17.02
N VAL A 50 13.28 3.15 -15.69
CA VAL A 50 14.40 2.67 -14.88
C VAL A 50 13.96 1.53 -13.97
N ALA A 51 14.77 0.47 -13.94
CA ALA A 51 14.50 -0.76 -13.23
C ALA A 51 14.51 -0.59 -11.71
N VAL A 52 13.39 -0.89 -11.07
CA VAL A 52 13.34 -1.16 -9.63
C VAL A 52 13.48 -2.68 -9.44
N GLY A 53 14.68 -3.13 -9.05
CA GLY A 53 15.02 -4.53 -8.79
C GLY A 53 15.48 -5.37 -10.00
N SER A 54 15.81 -6.64 -9.76
CA SER A 54 16.30 -7.58 -10.79
C SER A 54 15.19 -8.11 -11.71
N ARG A 55 15.61 -8.57 -12.91
CA ARG A 55 14.80 -9.11 -14.00
C ARG A 55 15.55 -10.23 -14.70
N GLU A 56 14.85 -11.32 -14.99
CA GLU A 56 15.36 -12.45 -15.78
C GLU A 56 14.88 -12.39 -17.24
N ILE A 57 13.69 -11.83 -17.47
CA ILE A 57 13.08 -11.73 -18.80
C ILE A 57 13.70 -10.55 -19.56
N HIS A 58 14.36 -10.87 -20.66
CA HIS A 58 15.01 -9.92 -21.56
C HIS A 58 14.25 -9.87 -22.89
N LEU A 59 13.93 -8.66 -23.35
CA LEU A 59 13.38 -8.37 -24.68
C LEU A 59 14.52 -7.82 -25.56
N PRO A 60 14.34 -7.68 -26.89
CA PRO A 60 15.37 -7.19 -27.81
C PRO A 60 16.02 -5.85 -27.40
N ALA A 61 15.26 -4.93 -26.83
CA ALA A 61 15.76 -3.63 -26.35
C ALA A 61 16.30 -3.67 -24.90
N GLY A 62 16.35 -4.83 -24.25
CA GLY A 62 16.81 -5.00 -22.87
C GLY A 62 15.75 -5.59 -21.92
N PRO A 63 16.03 -5.62 -20.60
CA PRO A 63 15.15 -6.23 -19.59
C PRO A 63 13.72 -5.70 -19.67
N ALA A 64 12.73 -6.57 -19.47
CA ALA A 64 11.32 -6.18 -19.54
C ALA A 64 10.95 -5.14 -18.45
N ALA A 65 10.21 -4.10 -18.85
CA ALA A 65 9.61 -3.16 -17.91
C ALA A 65 8.46 -3.82 -17.12
N ARG A 66 8.25 -3.42 -15.87
CA ARG A 66 7.16 -3.92 -15.03
C ARG A 66 6.53 -2.80 -14.19
N ALA A 67 5.33 -3.04 -13.69
CA ALA A 67 4.70 -2.13 -12.73
C ALA A 67 5.60 -1.92 -11.50
N GLY A 68 5.70 -0.68 -11.02
CA GLY A 68 6.65 -0.29 -9.98
C GLY A 68 8.00 0.22 -10.48
N ASP A 69 8.31 0.14 -11.78
CA ASP A 69 9.46 0.84 -12.36
C ASP A 69 9.21 2.34 -12.46
N TYR A 70 10.24 3.15 -12.19
CA TYR A 70 10.11 4.61 -12.22
C TYR A 70 10.59 5.21 -13.55
N ILE A 71 10.11 6.41 -13.86
CA ILE A 71 10.49 7.15 -15.07
C ILE A 71 11.51 8.24 -14.68
N ASP A 72 12.69 8.25 -15.30
CA ASP A 72 13.69 9.32 -15.11
C ASP A 72 13.34 10.57 -15.95
N CYS A 73 12.16 11.11 -15.67
CA CYS A 73 11.67 12.36 -16.26
C CYS A 73 12.17 13.60 -15.51
N GLY A 74 13.13 13.50 -14.58
CA GLY A 74 13.60 14.64 -13.79
C GLY A 74 12.62 15.12 -12.70
N CYS A 75 11.57 14.34 -12.41
CA CYS A 75 10.96 14.34 -11.08
C CYS A 75 11.93 13.70 -10.07
N PRO A 76 11.73 13.87 -8.75
CA PRO A 76 12.43 13.05 -7.77
C PRO A 76 12.26 11.55 -8.09
N PRO A 77 13.31 10.71 -7.94
CA PRO A 77 13.23 9.28 -8.26
C PRO A 77 12.09 8.60 -7.51
N GLY A 78 11.33 7.76 -8.21
CA GLY A 78 10.16 7.10 -7.64
C GLY A 78 8.88 7.95 -7.54
N SER A 79 8.90 9.25 -7.85
CA SER A 79 7.65 10.05 -7.88
C SER A 79 6.78 9.79 -9.13
N ASN A 80 7.38 9.30 -10.22
CA ASN A 80 6.66 8.89 -11.42
C ASN A 80 6.92 7.41 -11.71
N VAL A 81 5.89 6.57 -11.59
CA VAL A 81 6.00 5.10 -11.56
C VAL A 81 5.02 4.46 -12.53
N LEU A 82 5.44 3.39 -13.21
CA LEU A 82 4.59 2.58 -14.07
C LEU A 82 3.52 1.87 -13.26
N LEU A 83 2.26 2.12 -13.63
CA LEU A 83 1.11 1.44 -13.06
C LEU A 83 0.88 0.12 -13.80
N ALA A 84 0.48 -0.92 -13.07
CA ALA A 84 0.05 -2.15 -13.70
C ALA A 84 -1.24 -1.92 -14.49
N GLN A 85 -1.32 -2.50 -15.70
CA GLN A 85 -2.58 -2.67 -16.39
C GLN A 85 -2.86 -4.16 -16.53
N GLY A 86 -4.09 -4.52 -16.18
CA GLY A 86 -4.66 -5.85 -16.35
C GLY A 86 -6.17 -5.70 -16.46
N THR A 87 -6.80 -6.49 -17.32
CA THR A 87 -8.18 -6.28 -17.78
C THR A 87 -9.23 -6.80 -16.80
N ILE A 88 -9.03 -6.63 -15.49
CA ILE A 88 -10.04 -6.96 -14.47
C ILE A 88 -10.55 -5.68 -13.82
N THR A 89 -11.55 -5.09 -14.47
CA THR A 89 -12.51 -4.21 -13.80
C THR A 89 -13.40 -5.05 -12.89
N VAL A 90 -13.05 -5.15 -11.60
CA VAL A 90 -14.04 -5.50 -10.58
C VAL A 90 -14.95 -4.28 -10.43
N GLY A 91 -16.22 -4.43 -10.74
CA GLY A 91 -17.17 -3.33 -10.75
C GLY A 91 -17.52 -2.83 -9.36
N SER A 92 -17.30 -1.54 -9.13
CA SER A 92 -18.03 -0.72 -8.16
C SER A 92 -18.10 0.71 -8.69
N GLU A 93 -19.26 1.33 -8.60
CA GLU A 93 -19.73 2.37 -9.52
C GLU A 93 -19.56 3.82 -8.99
N ALA A 94 -19.76 4.81 -9.87
CA ALA A 94 -19.75 6.27 -9.64
C ALA A 94 -18.38 6.92 -9.31
N MET A 95 -18.04 8.18 -9.66
CA MET A 95 -18.55 9.22 -10.59
C MET A 95 -17.52 10.40 -10.50
N SER A 96 -17.18 11.27 -11.48
CA SER A 96 -17.59 11.63 -12.86
C SER A 96 -16.33 12.08 -13.65
N GLY A 97 -16.31 12.54 -14.91
CA GLY A 97 -17.33 12.78 -15.93
C GLY A 97 -16.81 13.66 -17.10
N ARG A 98 -17.66 13.86 -18.12
CA ARG A 98 -17.54 14.78 -19.30
C ARG A 98 -16.58 14.38 -20.44
N GLY A 99 -17.13 14.25 -21.67
CA GLY A 99 -16.35 14.27 -22.92
C GLY A 99 -17.01 13.59 -24.13
N SER A 100 -18.01 14.24 -24.73
CA SER A 100 -18.66 14.00 -26.05
C SER A 100 -18.29 12.78 -26.91
N GLY A 101 -19.30 12.00 -27.31
CA GLY A 101 -19.24 11.02 -28.40
C GLY A 101 -20.64 10.58 -28.87
N ILE A 102 -21.14 11.18 -29.94
CA ILE A 102 -22.44 10.86 -30.56
C ILE A 102 -22.46 9.44 -31.12
N LEU A 103 -23.49 8.64 -30.80
CA LEU A 103 -24.13 7.71 -31.74
C LEU A 103 -25.63 7.57 -31.41
N THR A 104 -26.43 7.36 -32.45
CA THR A 104 -27.90 7.52 -32.47
C THR A 104 -28.67 6.21 -32.51
N SER A 105 -29.67 6.04 -31.63
CA SER A 105 -30.91 5.27 -31.84
C SER A 105 -31.83 5.47 -30.62
N GLY A 106 -33.15 5.60 -30.69
CA GLY A 106 -34.01 5.54 -31.87
C GLY A 106 -35.41 4.95 -31.64
N SER A 107 -36.10 5.25 -30.52
CA SER A 107 -37.55 4.96 -30.36
C SER A 107 -38.23 5.65 -29.15
N ASN A 108 -39.21 6.50 -29.44
CA ASN A 108 -40.41 6.77 -28.61
C ASN A 108 -41.41 5.60 -28.78
N PRO A 109 -42.61 5.52 -28.14
CA PRO A 109 -43.37 6.46 -27.25
C PRO A 109 -43.61 5.88 -25.83
N ALA A 110 -44.12 6.53 -24.77
CA ALA A 110 -45.06 7.63 -24.44
C ALA A 110 -46.29 7.09 -23.65
N ASN A 111 -47.00 8.01 -22.95
CA ASN A 111 -48.31 7.84 -22.29
C ASN A 111 -48.39 6.96 -21.01
N ASP A 112 -49.30 7.19 -20.05
CA ASP A 112 -49.93 8.46 -19.62
C ASP A 112 -50.51 8.29 -18.18
N SER A 113 -50.84 9.44 -17.59
CA SER A 113 -51.43 9.83 -16.30
C SER A 113 -52.70 9.13 -15.71
N ILE A 114 -53.09 9.56 -14.48
CA ILE A 114 -54.46 9.52 -13.82
C ILE A 114 -54.93 8.16 -13.21
N SER A 115 -55.75 8.01 -12.14
CA SER A 115 -56.13 8.78 -10.91
C SER A 115 -57.00 7.88 -9.95
N ALA A 116 -57.45 8.42 -8.80
CA ALA A 116 -58.36 7.90 -7.73
C ALA A 116 -59.58 7.01 -8.15
N ASP A 117 -60.31 6.27 -7.27
CA ASP A 117 -61.20 6.76 -6.18
C ASP A 117 -61.73 5.58 -5.24
N PRO A 118 -62.88 5.59 -4.48
CA PRO A 118 -62.92 5.02 -3.10
C PRO A 118 -64.14 4.07 -2.80
N GLY A 119 -64.50 3.84 -1.52
CA GLY A 119 -65.89 3.50 -1.12
C GLY A 119 -66.10 2.45 0.00
N ALA A 120 -66.88 2.80 1.04
CA ALA A 120 -67.49 1.88 2.04
C ALA A 120 -68.96 1.54 1.63
N PRO A 121 -69.82 0.73 2.35
CA PRO A 121 -70.28 0.99 3.75
C PRO A 121 -70.86 -0.17 4.67
N VAL A 122 -70.61 -0.06 6.00
CA VAL A 122 -71.54 -0.08 7.19
C VAL A 122 -72.62 -1.19 7.45
N ARG A 123 -72.77 -1.61 8.75
CA ARG A 123 -74.00 -1.88 9.59
C ARG A 123 -73.98 -3.23 10.41
N PRO A 124 -74.77 -3.42 11.50
CA PRO A 124 -75.03 -2.55 12.66
C PRO A 124 -75.12 -3.27 14.07
N ALA A 125 -75.44 -2.47 15.11
CA ALA A 125 -75.40 -2.66 16.57
C ALA A 125 -76.42 -3.58 17.33
N SER A 126 -76.06 -3.87 18.60
CA SER A 126 -76.91 -3.93 19.83
C SER A 126 -75.99 -4.16 21.07
N ILE A 127 -76.30 -3.93 22.37
CA ILE A 127 -76.99 -2.94 23.25
C ILE A 127 -77.02 -3.60 24.67
N GLN A 128 -77.02 -2.81 25.76
CA GLN A 128 -77.19 -3.18 27.20
C GLN A 128 -76.02 -3.92 27.93
N ALA A 129 -75.83 -3.80 29.26
CA ALA A 129 -76.08 -2.70 30.22
C ALA A 129 -75.41 -3.03 31.59
N ASP A 130 -75.07 -2.01 32.37
CA ASP A 130 -74.87 -1.96 33.83
C ASP A 130 -74.18 -3.10 34.60
N HIS A 131 -72.99 -2.80 35.16
CA HIS A 131 -72.85 -2.76 36.63
C HIS A 131 -71.63 -1.93 37.07
N MET A 132 -71.77 -1.15 38.14
CA MET A 132 -70.62 -0.62 38.88
C MET A 132 -70.07 -1.68 39.82
N ASP A 133 -68.75 -1.75 39.97
CA ASP A 133 -68.12 -2.23 41.20
C ASP A 133 -66.81 -1.50 41.49
N LEU A 134 -66.63 -1.05 42.73
CA LEU A 134 -65.39 -0.43 43.19
C LEU A 134 -64.45 -1.51 43.74
N ARG A 135 -63.18 -1.52 43.29
CA ARG A 135 -61.94 -1.55 44.10
C ARG A 135 -60.75 -2.16 43.34
N SER A 136 -59.57 -1.89 43.91
CA SER A 136 -58.30 -2.62 43.70
C SER A 136 -57.49 -2.17 42.48
N GLU A 137 -56.75 -1.08 42.65
CA GLU A 137 -55.50 -0.89 41.92
C GLU A 137 -54.54 -2.03 42.29
N LEU A 138 -54.46 -3.06 41.43
CA LEU A 138 -53.46 -4.11 41.52
C LEU A 138 -52.45 -3.92 40.39
N LEU A 139 -51.29 -3.42 40.82
CA LEU A 139 -50.05 -3.21 40.08
C LEU A 139 -49.84 -4.24 38.96
N ARG A 140 -50.22 -3.88 37.72
CA ARG A 140 -49.64 -4.49 36.53
C ARG A 140 -48.25 -3.93 36.36
N SER A 141 -47.25 -4.64 36.86
CA SER A 141 -45.85 -4.42 36.51
C SER A 141 -45.70 -4.50 34.99
N THR A 142 -45.57 -3.35 34.34
CA THR A 142 -45.01 -3.30 32.99
C THR A 142 -43.63 -3.98 33.04
N PRO A 143 -43.30 -4.84 32.07
CA PRO A 143 -41.91 -5.26 31.93
C PRO A 143 -41.11 -4.00 31.62
N THR A 144 -40.28 -3.56 32.56
CA THR A 144 -39.35 -2.46 32.35
C THR A 144 -38.39 -2.88 31.25
N ASN A 145 -38.69 -2.46 30.03
CA ASN A 145 -37.82 -2.64 28.89
C ASN A 145 -36.62 -1.71 29.10
N MET A 146 -35.65 -2.17 29.90
CA MET A 146 -34.39 -1.48 30.07
C MET A 146 -33.80 -1.29 28.67
N PRO A 147 -33.49 -0.06 28.24
CA PRO A 147 -32.68 0.10 27.06
C PRO A 147 -31.36 -0.62 27.34
N SER A 148 -31.08 -1.66 26.55
CA SER A 148 -29.81 -2.37 26.60
C SER A 148 -28.71 -1.34 26.42
N GLN A 149 -28.00 -1.05 27.51
CA GLN A 149 -26.91 -0.08 27.54
C GLN A 149 -25.95 -0.48 26.42
N PRO A 150 -25.65 0.40 25.44
CA PRO A 150 -24.83 0.02 24.31
C PRO A 150 -23.48 -0.44 24.85
N GLN A 151 -23.19 -1.74 24.73
CA GLN A 151 -21.95 -2.30 25.20
C GLN A 151 -20.82 -1.58 24.47
N ALA A 152 -19.94 -0.95 25.23
CA ALA A 152 -18.80 -0.25 24.65
C ALA A 152 -18.02 -1.27 23.81
N LYS A 153 -17.81 -0.97 22.52
CA LYS A 153 -17.00 -1.82 21.64
C LYS A 153 -15.64 -1.99 22.33
N PRO A 154 -15.17 -3.23 22.59
CA PRO A 154 -13.86 -3.43 23.19
C PRO A 154 -12.82 -2.71 22.34
N ARG A 155 -11.98 -1.92 23.01
CA ARG A 155 -10.85 -1.26 22.35
C ARG A 155 -9.72 -2.24 22.22
N TYR A 156 -9.00 -2.13 21.12
CA TYR A 156 -7.80 -2.91 20.86
C TYR A 156 -6.64 -1.96 20.63
N LYS A 157 -5.44 -2.45 20.91
CA LYS A 157 -4.18 -1.74 20.67
C LYS A 157 -3.15 -2.68 20.07
N TRP A 158 -2.32 -2.12 19.22
CA TRP A 158 -1.22 -2.83 18.59
C TRP A 158 -0.07 -3.02 19.57
N GLN A 159 0.53 -4.21 19.58
CA GLN A 159 1.69 -4.55 20.37
C GLN A 159 2.79 -5.16 19.48
N ILE A 160 4.04 -4.78 19.74
CA ILE A 160 5.22 -5.36 19.10
C ILE A 160 5.78 -6.50 19.97
N GLY A 161 6.00 -7.68 19.39
CA GLY A 161 6.64 -8.81 20.07
C GLY A 161 8.15 -8.62 20.32
N THR A 162 8.78 -7.64 19.66
CA THR A 162 10.18 -7.26 19.87
C THR A 162 10.39 -5.76 19.62
N ASN A 163 11.27 -5.14 20.40
CA ASN A 163 11.72 -3.75 20.22
C ASN A 163 13.02 -3.62 19.41
N GLN A 164 13.63 -4.75 19.00
CA GLN A 164 14.88 -4.80 18.24
C GLN A 164 14.84 -5.89 17.16
N TYR A 165 15.60 -5.68 16.09
CA TYR A 165 15.74 -6.66 15.00
C TYR A 165 17.15 -6.65 14.41
N THR A 166 17.50 -7.74 13.71
CA THR A 166 18.73 -7.83 12.91
C THR A 166 18.50 -8.72 11.69
N ILE A 167 18.74 -8.16 10.51
CA ILE A 167 18.85 -8.85 9.24
C ILE A 167 20.33 -9.16 9.03
N ARG A 168 20.69 -10.44 8.84
CA ARG A 168 22.03 -10.86 8.40
C ARG A 168 21.92 -11.46 7.00
N GLN A 169 22.43 -10.76 6.00
CA GLN A 169 22.45 -11.26 4.63
C GLN A 169 23.86 -11.72 4.26
N ALA A 170 24.02 -13.05 4.14
CA ALA A 170 25.20 -13.62 3.48
C ALA A 170 25.15 -13.24 1.99
N ALA A 171 26.21 -12.62 1.49
CA ALA A 171 26.26 -12.15 0.11
C ALA A 171 27.70 -12.03 -0.41
N TYR A 172 27.85 -12.11 -1.74
CA TYR A 172 29.10 -11.92 -2.46
C TYR A 172 29.09 -10.55 -3.16
N LEU A 173 30.12 -9.74 -2.97
CA LEU A 173 30.31 -8.50 -3.72
C LEU A 173 31.33 -8.76 -4.86
N PRO A 174 30.98 -8.56 -6.14
CA PRO A 174 31.87 -8.76 -7.28
C PRO A 174 32.86 -7.58 -7.44
N VAL A 175 33.65 -7.34 -6.41
CA VAL A 175 34.73 -6.34 -6.36
C VAL A 175 35.99 -7.06 -5.88
N GLU A 176 37.11 -6.79 -6.56
CA GLU A 176 38.41 -7.36 -6.22
C GLU A 176 38.80 -7.02 -4.77
N GLY A 177 39.32 -8.01 -4.04
CA GLY A 177 39.64 -7.86 -2.60
C GLY A 177 38.43 -7.90 -1.64
N VAL A 178 37.17 -7.82 -2.11
CA VAL A 178 35.99 -7.95 -1.25
C VAL A 178 35.39 -9.35 -1.28
N GLY A 179 34.84 -9.78 -2.42
CA GLY A 179 34.24 -11.11 -2.59
C GLY A 179 33.19 -11.45 -1.51
N VAL A 180 33.41 -12.54 -0.77
CA VAL A 180 32.52 -13.02 0.31
C VAL A 180 32.34 -12.04 1.48
N ASN A 181 33.23 -11.04 1.61
CA ASN A 181 33.09 -9.94 2.57
C ASN A 181 31.96 -8.95 2.20
N GLY A 182 31.25 -9.20 1.09
CA GLY A 182 29.99 -8.54 0.73
C GLY A 182 28.82 -8.88 1.67
N THR A 183 29.00 -9.81 2.60
CA THR A 183 28.05 -10.08 3.69
C THR A 183 27.79 -8.82 4.51
N TYR A 184 26.53 -8.58 4.87
CA TYR A 184 26.12 -7.39 5.61
C TYR A 184 25.05 -7.66 6.65
N PHE A 185 24.94 -6.69 7.56
CA PHE A 185 24.04 -6.69 8.70
C PHE A 185 23.24 -5.39 8.66
N ILE A 186 21.93 -5.46 8.87
CA ILE A 186 21.07 -4.31 9.13
C ILE A 186 20.38 -4.56 10.46
N LYS A 187 20.58 -3.69 11.44
CA LYS A 187 19.96 -3.77 12.76
C LYS A 187 19.22 -2.49 13.08
N GLY A 188 18.27 -2.55 13.99
CA GLY A 188 17.56 -1.36 14.42
C GLY A 188 16.59 -1.63 15.56
N SER A 189 15.88 -0.59 15.95
CA SER A 189 14.82 -0.64 16.96
C SER A 189 13.44 -0.40 16.35
N LEU A 190 12.42 -0.94 17.03
CA LEU A 190 11.03 -0.59 16.86
C LEU A 190 10.50 -0.05 18.19
N ALA A 191 9.67 0.98 18.12
CA ALA A 191 8.88 1.46 19.25
C ALA A 191 7.47 1.77 18.75
N LEU A 192 6.46 1.45 19.55
CA LEU A 192 5.06 1.62 19.19
C LEU A 192 4.33 2.27 20.36
N ASN A 193 3.90 3.51 20.16
CA ASN A 193 3.19 4.32 21.17
C ASN A 193 1.93 4.89 20.51
N ASP A 194 0.76 4.65 21.10
CA ASP A 194 -0.52 5.24 20.67
C ASP A 194 -0.80 5.12 19.15
N GLY A 195 -0.56 3.93 18.59
CA GLY A 195 -0.70 3.65 17.15
C GLY A 195 0.45 4.17 16.28
N ARG A 196 1.33 5.05 16.78
CA ARG A 196 2.51 5.52 16.06
C ARG A 196 3.67 4.53 16.20
N LEU A 197 3.99 3.88 15.08
CA LEU A 197 5.11 2.97 14.91
C LEU A 197 6.35 3.74 14.46
N PHE A 198 7.37 3.79 15.30
CA PHE A 198 8.72 4.27 14.98
C PHE A 198 9.63 3.08 14.65
N ILE A 199 10.38 3.17 13.55
CA ILE A 199 11.37 2.18 13.14
C ILE A 199 12.68 2.90 12.79
N SER A 200 13.80 2.40 13.31
CA SER A 200 15.15 2.85 12.95
C SER A 200 15.95 1.75 12.24
N ALA A 201 17.01 2.11 11.52
CA ALA A 201 18.00 1.15 11.02
C ALA A 201 19.41 1.72 10.90
N MET A 202 20.38 0.83 11.11
CA MET A 202 21.80 1.02 10.87
C MET A 202 22.38 -0.19 10.14
N GLY A 203 23.36 0.01 9.27
CA GLY A 203 23.97 -1.01 8.42
C GLY A 203 25.46 -1.20 8.64
N PHE A 204 25.95 -2.44 8.55
CA PHE A 204 27.38 -2.75 8.60
C PHE A 204 27.77 -3.82 7.57
N THR A 205 28.95 -3.68 6.98
CA THR A 205 29.60 -4.69 6.14
C THR A 205 31.11 -4.54 6.21
N ALA A 206 31.84 -5.64 6.06
CA ALA A 206 33.31 -5.61 6.00
C ALA A 206 33.84 -4.89 4.74
N ALA A 207 33.03 -4.74 3.67
CA ALA A 207 33.39 -3.98 2.47
C ALA A 207 33.74 -2.50 2.75
N THR A 208 33.26 -1.93 3.86
CA THR A 208 33.64 -0.59 4.36
C THR A 208 35.14 -0.39 4.57
N ARG A 209 35.90 -1.47 4.74
CA ARG A 209 37.36 -1.45 4.93
C ARG A 209 38.15 -1.22 3.63
N VAL A 210 37.51 -1.44 2.48
CA VAL A 210 38.15 -1.38 1.15
C VAL A 210 37.60 -0.21 0.32
N GLY A 211 36.32 0.15 0.53
CA GLY A 211 35.69 1.27 -0.14
C GLY A 211 34.49 1.82 0.63
N ARG A 212 33.73 2.73 0.00
CA ARG A 212 32.58 3.39 0.64
C ARG A 212 31.32 2.57 0.43
N THR A 213 30.43 2.54 1.42
CA THR A 213 29.14 1.85 1.33
C THR A 213 28.00 2.78 1.72
N HIS A 214 26.99 2.85 0.87
CA HIS A 214 25.75 3.57 1.14
C HIS A 214 24.66 2.54 1.40
N PHE A 215 24.23 2.42 2.64
CA PHE A 215 23.13 1.54 3.04
C PHE A 215 21.78 2.18 2.71
N ASN A 216 20.80 1.33 2.42
CA ASN A 216 19.42 1.73 2.20
C ASN A 216 18.48 0.68 2.79
N ALA A 217 17.37 1.13 3.37
CA ALA A 217 16.30 0.26 3.84
C ALA A 217 14.94 0.90 3.57
N ALA A 218 13.93 0.05 3.47
CA ALA A 218 12.53 0.44 3.44
C ALA A 218 11.72 -0.53 4.31
N ILE A 219 10.56 -0.07 4.76
CA ILE A 219 9.57 -0.91 5.43
C ILE A 219 8.32 -1.00 4.57
N THR A 220 7.65 -2.13 4.69
CA THR A 220 6.28 -2.36 4.22
C THR A 220 5.45 -2.81 5.42
N VAL A 221 4.36 -2.09 5.73
CA VAL A 221 3.35 -2.56 6.69
C VAL A 221 2.20 -3.16 5.92
N SER A 222 1.86 -4.40 6.25
CA SER A 222 0.73 -5.13 5.67
C SER A 222 -0.30 -5.43 6.75
N LEU A 223 -1.57 -5.16 6.46
CA LEU A 223 -2.73 -5.45 7.30
C LEU A 223 -3.65 -6.39 6.52
N ASN A 224 -3.99 -7.54 7.10
CA ASN A 224 -4.86 -8.56 6.48
C ASN A 224 -4.40 -8.97 5.07
N GLY A 225 -3.07 -9.06 4.87
CA GLY A 225 -2.43 -9.38 3.59
C GLY A 225 -2.36 -8.21 2.58
N ARG A 226 -2.92 -7.04 2.89
CA ARG A 226 -2.86 -5.83 2.06
C ARG A 226 -1.77 -4.87 2.56
N GLU A 227 -0.92 -4.41 1.66
CA GLU A 227 0.01 -3.31 1.92
C GLU A 227 -0.76 -2.01 2.23
N ILE A 228 -0.54 -1.46 3.44
CA ILE A 228 -1.14 -0.19 3.90
C ILE A 228 -0.12 0.95 3.96
N HIS A 229 1.16 0.66 4.22
CA HIS A 229 2.24 1.64 4.21
C HIS A 229 3.50 1.07 3.57
N ASN A 230 4.23 1.94 2.87
CA ASN A 230 5.52 1.65 2.27
C ASN A 230 6.37 2.92 2.34
N ALA A 231 7.53 2.85 3.00
CA ALA A 231 8.37 4.01 3.24
C ALA A 231 9.85 3.63 3.28
N ALA A 232 10.70 4.45 2.66
CA ALA A 232 12.14 4.42 2.87
C ALA A 232 12.47 4.88 4.30
N LEU A 233 13.54 4.35 4.88
CA LEU A 233 14.14 4.94 6.07
C LEU A 233 15.09 6.05 5.62
N GLU A 234 14.87 7.25 6.14
CA GLU A 234 15.65 8.43 5.80
C GLU A 234 16.40 8.97 7.02
N ILE A 235 17.61 9.51 6.81
CA ILE A 235 18.31 10.27 7.83
C ILE A 235 17.63 11.63 7.91
N GLY A 236 16.87 11.86 8.99
CA GLY A 236 16.23 13.15 9.27
C GLY A 236 17.25 14.28 9.45
N ARG A 237 16.76 15.53 9.53
CA ARG A 237 17.62 16.70 9.78
C ARG A 237 18.24 16.68 11.18
N ASP A 238 17.55 16.07 12.14
CA ASP A 238 18.12 15.75 13.44
C ASP A 238 19.05 14.55 13.26
N PRO A 239 20.38 14.71 13.46
CA PRO A 239 21.37 13.72 13.06
C PRO A 239 21.32 12.42 13.87
N GLY A 240 20.40 12.28 14.82
CA GLY A 240 20.16 11.09 15.63
C GLY A 240 21.26 10.82 16.67
N LEU A 241 20.87 10.30 17.83
CA LEU A 241 21.81 9.68 18.78
C LEU A 241 22.15 8.25 18.30
N TRP A 242 22.78 8.17 17.13
CA TRP A 242 23.25 6.89 16.59
C TRP A 242 24.45 6.40 17.40
N PRO A 243 24.45 5.13 17.86
CA PRO A 243 25.62 4.52 18.49
C PRO A 243 26.86 4.61 17.58
N ALA A 244 27.98 5.06 18.14
CA ALA A 244 29.28 5.08 17.46
C ALA A 244 29.94 3.69 17.48
N ASP A 245 29.21 2.65 17.07
CA ASP A 245 29.59 1.23 17.21
C ASP A 245 30.08 0.58 15.90
N GLY A 246 30.40 1.40 14.91
CA GLY A 246 30.89 0.98 13.59
C GLY A 246 29.80 0.67 12.57
N TYR A 247 28.51 0.70 12.95
CA TYR A 247 27.41 0.68 11.98
C TYR A 247 27.16 2.09 11.41
N ALA A 248 26.91 2.17 10.10
CA ALA A 248 26.50 3.40 9.44
C ALA A 248 24.99 3.63 9.65
N PRO A 249 24.53 4.84 9.98
CA PRO A 249 23.10 5.14 10.04
C PRO A 249 22.45 4.99 8.66
N ILE A 250 21.28 4.35 8.61
CA ILE A 250 20.44 4.30 7.40
C ILE A 250 19.36 5.37 7.51
N GLY A 251 18.74 5.49 8.69
CA GLY A 251 17.66 6.43 8.95
C GLY A 251 16.57 5.86 9.84
N SER A 252 15.46 6.57 9.90
CA SER A 252 14.27 6.17 10.64
C SER A 252 13.00 6.65 9.95
N VAL A 253 11.87 6.05 10.31
CA VAL A 253 10.54 6.47 9.87
C VAL A 253 9.54 6.33 11.02
N SER A 254 8.56 7.23 11.07
CA SER A 254 7.39 7.15 11.95
C SER A 254 6.14 7.00 11.10
N ILE A 255 5.26 6.06 11.45
CA ILE A 255 4.06 5.72 10.70
C ILE A 255 2.89 5.63 11.68
N ASP A 256 1.80 6.30 11.37
CA ASP A 256 0.56 6.21 12.14
C ASP A 256 -0.25 5.00 11.62
N LEU A 257 -0.36 3.95 12.44
CA LEU A 257 -1.14 2.75 12.13
C LEU A 257 -2.65 3.02 12.32
N PRO A 258 -3.53 2.35 11.56
CA PRO A 258 -4.97 2.39 11.80
C PRO A 258 -5.32 1.76 13.15
N GLU A 259 -6.47 2.14 13.72
CA GLU A 259 -7.05 1.47 14.91
C GLU A 259 -7.29 -0.02 14.61
N PRO A 260 -6.80 -0.95 15.45
CA PRO A 260 -6.96 -2.39 15.21
C PRO A 260 -8.38 -2.90 15.54
N GLU A 261 -8.81 -3.91 14.79
CA GLU A 261 -9.94 -4.77 15.13
C GLU A 261 -9.49 -6.16 15.62
N SER A 262 -10.36 -6.88 16.33
CA SER A 262 -10.04 -8.18 16.96
C SER A 262 -9.58 -9.28 16.01
N THR A 263 -9.92 -9.17 14.72
CA THR A 263 -9.54 -10.12 13.67
C THR A 263 -8.34 -9.66 12.84
N ASP A 264 -7.80 -8.47 13.10
CA ASP A 264 -6.75 -7.90 12.27
C ASP A 264 -5.39 -8.59 12.47
N GLN A 265 -4.76 -8.92 11.36
CA GLN A 265 -3.41 -9.46 11.30
C GLN A 265 -2.49 -8.47 10.60
N ALA A 266 -1.68 -7.75 11.37
CA ALA A 266 -0.67 -6.85 10.83
C ALA A 266 0.74 -7.44 10.89
N SER A 267 1.58 -7.04 9.94
CA SER A 267 2.99 -7.43 9.89
C SER A 267 3.84 -6.31 9.29
N ILE A 268 5.07 -6.20 9.78
CA ILE A 268 6.06 -5.21 9.35
C ILE A 268 7.17 -5.99 8.64
N THR A 269 7.31 -5.80 7.34
CA THR A 269 8.45 -6.33 6.57
C THR A 269 9.49 -5.23 6.39
N ILE A 270 10.67 -5.43 6.97
CA ILE A 270 11.82 -4.54 6.83
C ILE A 270 12.77 -5.16 5.80
N ARG A 271 13.14 -4.39 4.77
CA ARG A 271 14.02 -4.84 3.69
C ARG A 271 15.12 -3.82 3.45
N GLY A 272 16.36 -4.26 3.27
CA GLY A 272 17.46 -3.35 2.99
C GLY A 272 18.68 -4.02 2.37
N GLY A 273 19.62 -3.19 1.96
CA GLY A 273 20.87 -3.56 1.30
C GLY A 273 21.88 -2.42 1.37
N TYR A 274 22.90 -2.49 0.52
CA TYR A 274 23.84 -1.38 0.33
C TYR A 274 24.38 -1.33 -1.08
N ILE A 275 24.89 -0.16 -1.48
CA ILE A 275 25.66 0.03 -2.70
C ILE A 275 27.11 0.36 -2.31
N TYR A 276 28.06 -0.41 -2.85
CA TYR A 276 29.49 -0.14 -2.76
C TYR A 276 29.90 0.90 -3.81
N SER A 277 30.81 1.79 -3.43
CA SER A 277 31.39 2.82 -4.29
C SER A 277 32.90 2.96 -4.02
N ALA A 278 33.69 2.91 -5.08
CA ALA A 278 35.15 3.08 -5.06
C ALA A 278 35.61 3.76 -6.38
N PRO A 279 36.88 4.18 -6.53
CA PRO A 279 37.35 4.86 -7.74
C PRO A 279 37.12 4.08 -9.04
N GLU A 280 37.22 2.75 -8.98
CA GLU A 280 36.99 1.82 -10.08
C GLU A 280 35.51 1.63 -10.48
N GLY A 281 34.56 2.07 -9.65
CA GLY A 281 33.13 2.03 -9.96
C GLY A 281 32.20 1.78 -8.78
N ARG A 282 31.02 1.24 -9.08
CA ARG A 282 29.99 0.90 -8.09
C ARG A 282 29.53 -0.55 -8.27
N ALA A 283 29.25 -1.21 -7.16
CA ALA A 283 28.77 -2.58 -7.13
C ALA A 283 27.66 -2.77 -6.09
N VAL A 284 26.85 -3.81 -6.27
CA VAL A 284 25.85 -4.25 -5.29
C VAL A 284 26.15 -5.69 -4.88
N PRO A 285 25.90 -6.07 -3.61
CA PRO A 285 26.08 -7.44 -3.17
C PRO A 285 25.09 -8.38 -3.87
N LEU A 286 25.42 -9.67 -3.92
CA LEU A 286 24.59 -10.73 -4.47
C LEU A 286 24.30 -11.76 -3.35
N PRO A 287 23.06 -11.87 -2.86
CA PRO A 287 21.87 -11.10 -3.23
C PRO A 287 21.90 -9.64 -2.72
N PRO A 288 21.23 -8.69 -3.41
CA PRO A 288 21.33 -7.26 -3.14
C PRO A 288 20.54 -6.79 -1.92
N THR A 289 19.56 -7.56 -1.45
CA THR A 289 18.69 -7.19 -0.33
C THR A 289 18.41 -8.38 0.57
N GLY A 290 18.49 -8.18 1.88
CA GLY A 290 17.91 -9.06 2.90
C GLY A 290 16.62 -8.47 3.46
N SER A 291 15.80 -9.29 4.10
CA SER A 291 14.55 -8.87 4.74
C SER A 291 14.24 -9.68 5.99
N ILE A 292 13.45 -9.09 6.88
CA ILE A 292 12.79 -9.76 8.01
C ILE A 292 11.33 -9.30 8.06
N THR A 293 10.42 -10.20 8.45
CA THR A 293 9.02 -9.86 8.72
C THR A 293 8.75 -10.09 10.20
N LEU A 294 8.18 -9.07 10.85
CA LEU A 294 7.85 -9.06 12.26
C LEU A 294 6.32 -8.98 12.40
N PRO A 295 5.66 -9.85 13.20
CA PRO A 295 4.24 -9.74 13.44
C PRO A 295 3.93 -8.55 14.35
N LEU A 296 2.74 -7.97 14.16
CA LEU A 296 2.10 -7.08 15.12
C LEU A 296 0.94 -7.85 15.76
N GLU A 297 0.87 -7.81 17.09
CA GLU A 297 -0.16 -8.48 17.87
C GLU A 297 -1.27 -7.48 18.22
N THR A 298 -2.52 -7.92 18.18
CA THR A 298 -3.68 -7.14 18.63
C THR A 298 -4.03 -7.57 20.04
N VAL A 299 -3.96 -6.65 21.00
CA VAL A 299 -4.33 -6.91 22.41
C VAL A 299 -5.52 -6.05 22.82
N GLU A 300 -6.40 -6.61 23.64
CA GLU A 300 -7.55 -5.90 24.19
C GLU A 300 -7.12 -4.88 25.24
N GLU A 301 -7.75 -3.71 25.22
CA GLU A 301 -7.52 -2.63 26.17
C GLU A 301 -8.44 -2.78 27.39
N GLN A 302 -7.83 -3.19 28.51
CA GLN A 302 -8.42 -3.27 29.85
C GLN A 302 -8.54 -1.89 30.51
#